data_AF-A0A0L0FKQ2-F1
#
_entry.id   AF-A0A0L0FKQ2-F1
#
_cell.length_a   1.000
_cell.length_b   1.000
_cell.length_c   1.000
_cell.angle_alpha   90.00
_cell.angle_beta   90.00
_cell.angle_gamma   90.00
#
_symmetry.space_group_name_H-M   'P 1'
#
loop_
_entity.id
_entity.type
_entity.pdbx_description
1 polymer ?
#
loop_
_entity_poly.entity_id
_entity_poly.type
_entity_poly.pdbx_seq_one_letter_code
_entity_poly.pdbx_strand_id
1 'polypeptide(L)'
;EEEEKIQKVQKEKEKEKAVKENALEKIAQEKKETKKRVEVERIRYPVEDTELPIDPALDEMPRMATDFMVGQPNVPFLLVTYHFLSNFNDVISLSQFTFDNWETDATPTADNENELHALLNQKHNSWGDALQVWIEYRSMTPNPAIPLPECLDNMTPIRALGHDVSTALEMVHYLCNEVASTEEFRTHIDEMRENLRILNAEHRADVSEYRKMLREEEKERKKQNMEEDSGSDSDSDDDGGSSDDDSGQPKKKAKVERADDSQTMEEPDILAKAGASRREMLEYKRMMREMEEARKRKEAEKQAEIRAIQQKERTEQAQIRKEKEQRQAERERKDEKYYFEARRLGAFRDKILGQDRDYRKYWLIDHTRIHIQVDGGKWGYLDTIPEVVQLLNHLNIKGHRECHLRSSLNACFNRLCSNIKKRIEDARREEDSRRSSRLQVKSKEFGFMHFTNSKRGKDAMYPWES
;
A
#
# COMPACT_ATOMS: atom_id res chain seq x y z
N GLU A 1 -79.59 -11.96 -14.24
CA GLU A 1 -78.65 -10.81 -14.15
C GLU A 1 -77.45 -11.08 -13.24
N GLU A 2 -77.63 -11.64 -12.04
CA GLU A 2 -76.51 -11.88 -11.12
C GLU A 2 -75.58 -13.02 -11.57
N GLU A 3 -76.13 -14.13 -12.07
CA GLU A 3 -75.34 -15.24 -12.65
C GLU A 3 -74.58 -14.84 -13.92
N GLU A 4 -75.13 -13.91 -14.70
CA GLU A 4 -74.51 -13.39 -15.93
C GLU A 4 -73.31 -12.47 -15.61
N LYS A 5 -73.38 -11.73 -14.50
CA LYS A 5 -72.24 -10.94 -13.99
C LYS A 5 -71.12 -11.84 -13.48
N ILE A 6 -71.45 -12.95 -12.80
CA ILE A 6 -70.45 -13.91 -12.30
C ILE A 6 -69.71 -14.59 -13.47
N GLN A 7 -70.43 -15.01 -14.52
CA GLN A 7 -69.80 -15.60 -15.71
C GLN A 7 -68.91 -14.61 -16.47
N LYS A 8 -69.27 -13.32 -16.47
CA LYS A 8 -68.46 -12.28 -17.13
C LYS A 8 -67.14 -12.03 -16.39
N VAL A 9 -67.19 -11.99 -15.05
CA VAL A 9 -65.99 -11.85 -14.20
C VAL A 9 -65.07 -13.07 -14.32
N GLN A 10 -65.63 -14.29 -14.42
CA GLN A 10 -64.83 -15.50 -14.62
C GLN A 10 -64.14 -15.50 -15.99
N LYS A 11 -64.83 -15.09 -17.06
CA LYS A 11 -64.23 -14.96 -18.40
C LYS A 11 -63.15 -13.88 -18.48
N GLU A 12 -63.27 -12.79 -17.74
CA GLU A 12 -62.20 -11.77 -17.67
C GLU A 12 -60.98 -12.28 -16.91
N LYS A 13 -61.16 -12.99 -15.79
CA LYS A 13 -60.05 -13.60 -15.05
C LYS A 13 -59.31 -14.66 -15.87
N GLU A 14 -60.00 -15.47 -16.67
CA GLU A 14 -59.36 -16.45 -17.55
C GLU A 14 -58.58 -15.78 -18.68
N LYS A 15 -59.10 -14.69 -19.27
CA LYS A 15 -58.38 -13.91 -20.28
C LYS A 15 -57.13 -13.25 -19.71
N GLU A 16 -57.21 -12.70 -18.50
CA GLU A 16 -56.05 -12.08 -17.84
C GLU A 16 -54.96 -13.13 -17.54
N LYS A 17 -55.37 -14.34 -17.12
CA LYS A 17 -54.43 -15.44 -16.86
C LYS A 17 -53.72 -15.92 -18.14
N ALA A 18 -54.46 -16.04 -19.25
CA ALA A 18 -53.89 -16.42 -20.55
C ALA A 18 -52.93 -15.36 -21.12
N VAL A 19 -53.17 -14.08 -20.85
CA VAL A 19 -52.28 -12.98 -21.25
C VAL A 19 -50.98 -13.00 -20.44
N LYS A 20 -51.06 -13.24 -19.12
CA LYS A 20 -49.88 -13.35 -18.25
C LYS A 20 -49.00 -14.55 -18.61
N GLU A 21 -49.61 -15.69 -18.94
CA GLU A 21 -48.88 -16.90 -19.34
C GLU A 21 -48.12 -16.73 -20.66
N ASN A 22 -48.76 -16.13 -21.68
CA ASN A 22 -48.10 -15.79 -22.94
C ASN A 22 -46.96 -14.75 -22.79
N ALA A 23 -47.11 -13.80 -21.87
CA ALA A 23 -46.06 -12.81 -21.59
C ALA A 23 -44.83 -13.47 -20.94
N LEU A 24 -45.05 -14.38 -19.99
CA LEU A 24 -43.98 -15.16 -19.35
C LEU A 24 -43.24 -16.06 -20.34
N GLU A 25 -43.96 -16.68 -21.29
CA GLU A 25 -43.35 -17.55 -22.29
C GLU A 25 -42.50 -16.76 -23.31
N LYS A 26 -42.93 -15.55 -23.70
CA LYS A 26 -42.10 -14.64 -24.52
C LYS A 26 -40.83 -14.19 -23.81
N ILE A 27 -40.91 -13.81 -22.53
CA ILE A 27 -39.73 -13.44 -21.72
C ILE A 27 -38.77 -14.62 -21.58
N ALA A 28 -39.29 -15.84 -21.44
CA ALA A 28 -38.45 -17.04 -21.37
C ALA A 28 -37.76 -17.36 -22.71
N GLN A 29 -38.41 -17.11 -23.85
CA GLN A 29 -37.81 -17.26 -25.18
C GLN A 29 -36.75 -16.19 -25.45
N GLU A 30 -37.01 -14.92 -25.13
CA GLU A 30 -36.02 -13.83 -25.25
C GLU A 30 -34.79 -14.05 -24.37
N LYS A 31 -34.97 -14.58 -23.16
CA LYS A 31 -33.85 -15.00 -22.27
C LYS A 31 -33.06 -16.18 -22.84
N LYS A 32 -33.69 -17.11 -23.56
CA LYS A 32 -32.99 -18.22 -24.22
C LYS A 32 -32.22 -17.76 -25.46
N GLU A 33 -32.76 -16.83 -26.24
CA GLU A 33 -32.07 -16.27 -27.40
C GLU A 33 -30.91 -15.34 -27.02
N THR A 34 -31.07 -14.49 -26.00
CA THR A 34 -29.95 -13.69 -25.45
C THR A 34 -28.85 -14.58 -24.88
N LYS A 35 -29.20 -15.69 -24.21
CA LYS A 35 -28.21 -16.66 -23.71
C LYS A 35 -27.45 -17.37 -24.82
N LYS A 36 -28.09 -17.67 -25.96
CA LYS A 36 -27.44 -18.22 -27.17
C LYS A 36 -26.60 -17.19 -27.93
N ARG A 37 -26.97 -15.90 -27.93
CA ARG A 37 -26.19 -14.82 -28.58
C ARG A 37 -24.93 -14.46 -27.80
N VAL A 38 -24.92 -14.63 -26.48
CA VAL A 38 -23.74 -14.49 -25.60
C VAL A 38 -22.82 -15.73 -25.65
N GLU A 39 -23.27 -16.82 -26.29
CA GLU A 39 -22.48 -18.04 -26.47
C GLU A 39 -21.56 -18.00 -27.72
N VAL A 40 -21.61 -16.91 -28.49
CA VAL A 40 -20.64 -16.61 -29.55
C VAL A 40 -19.29 -16.34 -28.88
N GLU A 41 -18.45 -17.38 -28.87
CA GLU A 41 -17.07 -17.44 -28.40
C GLU A 41 -16.89 -17.10 -26.91
N ARG A 42 -17.40 -17.97 -26.03
CA ARG A 42 -16.76 -18.16 -24.72
C ARG A 42 -15.31 -18.58 -24.95
N ILE A 43 -14.42 -17.60 -24.96
CA ILE A 43 -12.97 -17.80 -24.90
C ILE A 43 -12.70 -18.83 -23.81
N ARG A 44 -12.18 -20.00 -24.20
CA ARG A 44 -11.71 -21.00 -23.24
C ARG A 44 -10.46 -20.43 -22.59
N TYR A 45 -10.59 -20.00 -21.34
CA TYR A 45 -9.44 -19.71 -20.52
C TYR A 45 -8.75 -21.02 -20.10
N PRO A 46 -7.41 -21.05 -20.08
CA PRO A 46 -6.48 -19.96 -20.39
C PRO A 46 -6.14 -19.86 -21.89
N VAL A 47 -6.00 -18.63 -22.40
CA VAL A 47 -5.45 -18.34 -23.74
C VAL A 47 -3.98 -18.00 -23.58
N GLU A 48 -3.13 -18.58 -24.43
CA GLU A 48 -1.70 -18.27 -24.46
C GLU A 48 -1.48 -16.81 -24.91
N ASP A 49 -0.56 -16.09 -24.25
CA ASP A 49 -0.34 -14.66 -24.52
C ASP A 49 0.06 -14.39 -25.99
N THR A 50 0.69 -15.36 -26.64
CA THR A 50 1.11 -15.29 -28.04
C THR A 50 -0.05 -15.29 -29.02
N GLU A 51 -1.19 -15.87 -28.66
CA GLU A 51 -2.39 -16.00 -29.50
C GLU A 51 -3.30 -14.76 -29.44
N LEU A 52 -3.08 -13.87 -28.48
CA LEU A 52 -3.90 -12.68 -28.31
C LEU A 52 -3.52 -11.60 -29.33
N PRO A 53 -4.50 -10.94 -29.98
CA PRO A 53 -4.21 -9.78 -30.80
C PRO A 53 -3.63 -8.67 -29.92
N ILE A 54 -2.72 -7.87 -30.48
CA ILE A 54 -2.20 -6.68 -29.81
C ILE A 54 -3.38 -5.72 -29.63
N ASP A 55 -3.71 -5.42 -28.37
CA ASP A 55 -4.81 -4.52 -28.05
C ASP A 55 -4.32 -3.07 -28.24
N PRO A 56 -4.90 -2.30 -29.18
CA PRO A 56 -4.45 -0.93 -29.46
C PRO A 56 -4.70 0.04 -28.29
N ALA A 57 -5.46 -0.37 -27.26
CA ALA A 57 -5.66 0.41 -26.05
C ALA A 57 -4.51 0.28 -25.03
N LEU A 58 -3.56 -0.64 -25.24
CA LEU A 58 -2.40 -0.80 -24.36
C LEU A 58 -1.35 0.28 -24.65
N ASP A 59 -0.71 0.76 -23.59
CA ASP A 59 0.42 1.67 -23.71
C ASP A 59 1.58 1.01 -24.45
N GLU A 60 2.48 1.79 -25.06
CA GLU A 60 3.72 1.26 -25.63
C GLU A 60 4.60 0.64 -24.54
N MET A 61 5.30 -0.45 -24.86
CA MET A 61 6.25 -1.10 -23.96
C MET A 61 7.33 -0.08 -23.52
N PRO A 62 7.61 0.08 -22.20
CA PRO A 62 8.66 0.98 -21.76
C PRO A 62 10.02 0.56 -22.30
N ARG A 63 10.85 1.55 -22.64
CA ARG A 63 12.24 1.30 -23.03
C ARG A 63 13.02 0.91 -21.79
N MET A 64 13.63 -0.26 -21.83
CA MET A 64 14.52 -0.71 -20.76
C MET A 64 15.89 -0.05 -20.87
N ALA A 65 16.41 0.42 -19.73
CA ALA A 65 17.77 0.90 -19.62
C ALA A 65 18.76 -0.29 -19.66
N THR A 66 19.90 -0.13 -20.33
CA THR A 66 20.93 -1.18 -20.48
C THR A 66 22.34 -0.68 -20.11
N ASP A 67 22.41 0.52 -19.55
CA ASP A 67 23.60 1.26 -19.16
C ASP A 67 24.13 0.83 -17.78
N PHE A 68 24.25 -0.49 -17.57
CA PHE A 68 25.00 -1.01 -16.43
C PHE A 68 26.45 -0.52 -16.50
N MET A 69 27.05 -0.28 -15.34
CA MET A 69 28.46 0.11 -15.29
C MET A 69 29.38 -1.04 -15.72
N VAL A 70 28.92 -2.29 -15.52
CA VAL A 70 29.59 -3.50 -15.98
C VAL A 70 29.10 -3.90 -17.38
N GLY A 71 29.97 -4.54 -18.16
CA GLY A 71 29.57 -5.07 -19.47
C GLY A 71 28.40 -6.06 -19.36
N GLN A 72 27.55 -6.10 -20.39
CA GLN A 72 26.41 -7.02 -20.51
C GLN A 72 26.69 -8.49 -20.15
N PRO A 73 27.81 -9.13 -20.56
CA PRO A 73 28.09 -10.52 -20.16
C PRO A 73 28.27 -10.70 -18.63
N ASN A 74 28.59 -9.63 -17.91
CA ASN A 74 28.90 -9.65 -16.48
C ASN A 74 27.71 -9.28 -15.59
N VAL A 75 26.65 -8.71 -16.18
CA VAL A 75 25.42 -8.35 -15.46
C VAL A 75 24.81 -9.54 -14.70
N PRO A 76 24.68 -10.76 -15.28
CA PRO A 76 24.16 -11.91 -14.52
C PRO A 76 24.97 -12.20 -13.26
N PHE A 77 26.31 -12.18 -13.35
CA PHE A 77 27.17 -12.41 -12.20
C PHE A 77 27.04 -11.29 -11.16
N LEU A 78 26.97 -10.03 -11.59
CA LEU A 78 26.74 -8.89 -10.71
C LEU A 78 25.42 -9.04 -9.93
N LEU A 79 24.33 -9.40 -10.61
CA LEU A 79 23.00 -9.58 -10.01
C LEU A 79 22.98 -10.75 -9.02
N VAL A 80 23.52 -11.91 -9.39
CA VAL A 80 23.53 -13.11 -8.55
C VAL A 80 24.40 -12.90 -7.31
N THR A 81 25.59 -12.34 -7.47
CA THR A 81 26.50 -12.07 -6.34
C THR A 81 25.93 -11.01 -5.40
N TYR A 82 25.36 -9.93 -5.94
CA TYR A 82 24.66 -8.93 -5.13
C TYR A 82 23.53 -9.58 -4.33
N HIS A 83 22.67 -10.37 -5.00
CA HIS A 83 21.53 -11.00 -4.35
C HIS A 83 21.97 -11.90 -3.20
N PHE A 84 22.98 -12.74 -3.45
CA PHE A 84 23.56 -13.60 -2.41
C PHE A 84 24.08 -12.76 -1.23
N LEU A 85 25.02 -11.85 -1.49
CA LEU A 85 25.69 -11.09 -0.43
C LEU A 85 24.73 -10.19 0.34
N SER A 86 23.73 -9.60 -0.30
CA SER A 86 22.72 -8.76 0.36
C SER A 86 21.76 -9.56 1.24
N ASN A 87 21.44 -10.80 0.87
CA ASN A 87 20.55 -11.67 1.65
C ASN A 87 21.26 -12.37 2.82
N PHE A 88 22.55 -12.67 2.65
CA PHE A 88 23.34 -13.39 3.65
C PHE A 88 24.24 -12.48 4.46
N ASN A 89 24.16 -11.16 4.29
CA ASN A 89 25.03 -10.18 4.94
C ASN A 89 25.18 -10.41 6.44
N ASP A 90 24.11 -10.75 7.17
CA ASP A 90 24.14 -11.02 8.60
C ASP A 90 24.99 -12.26 8.94
N VAL A 91 24.91 -13.31 8.11
CA VAL A 91 25.65 -14.58 8.29
C VAL A 91 27.13 -14.38 8.02
N ILE A 92 27.45 -13.64 6.95
CA ILE A 92 28.82 -13.31 6.57
C ILE A 92 29.34 -12.01 7.19
N SER A 93 28.61 -11.44 8.17
CA SER A 93 28.97 -10.20 8.87
C SER A 93 29.32 -9.01 7.97
N LEU A 94 28.70 -8.92 6.80
CA LEU A 94 28.86 -7.78 5.90
C LEU A 94 28.04 -6.58 6.39
N SER A 95 28.63 -5.39 6.22
CA SER A 95 27.88 -4.15 6.37
C SER A 95 26.73 -4.08 5.34
N GLN A 96 25.67 -3.36 5.66
CA GLN A 96 24.58 -3.15 4.69
C GLN A 96 25.08 -2.28 3.55
N PHE A 97 24.85 -2.72 2.30
CA PHE A 97 25.20 -1.97 1.09
C PHE A 97 24.04 -1.98 0.09
N THR A 98 23.98 -0.94 -0.74
CA THR A 98 22.99 -0.82 -1.82
C THR A 98 23.50 -1.48 -3.10
N PHE A 99 22.60 -1.78 -4.03
CA PHE A 99 23.02 -2.26 -5.34
C PHE A 99 23.92 -1.24 -6.04
N ASP A 100 23.56 0.04 -6.01
CA ASP A 100 24.34 1.09 -6.67
C ASP A 100 25.78 1.16 -6.14
N ASN A 101 25.98 0.95 -4.82
CA ASN A 101 27.31 0.84 -4.23
C ASN A 101 28.06 -0.37 -4.77
N TRP A 102 27.40 -1.54 -4.83
CA TRP A 102 27.99 -2.77 -5.35
C TRP A 102 28.42 -2.64 -6.82
N GLU A 103 27.59 -2.00 -7.66
CA GLU A 103 27.85 -1.76 -9.07
C GLU A 103 28.99 -0.74 -9.28
N THR A 104 28.99 0.33 -8.48
CA THR A 104 30.06 1.34 -8.51
C THR A 104 31.40 0.74 -8.03
N ASP A 105 31.39 -0.05 -6.96
CA ASP A 105 32.59 -0.69 -6.42
C ASP A 105 33.16 -1.76 -7.37
N ALA A 106 32.29 -2.43 -8.13
CA ALA A 106 32.68 -3.41 -9.15
C ALA A 106 33.42 -2.75 -10.32
N THR A 107 33.24 -1.45 -10.57
CA THR A 107 33.82 -0.75 -11.72
C THR A 107 34.92 0.22 -11.30
N PRO A 108 36.21 -0.11 -11.51
CA PRO A 108 37.27 0.84 -11.26
C PRO A 108 37.16 2.02 -12.25
N THR A 109 36.81 3.20 -11.75
CA THR A 109 36.87 4.43 -12.55
C THR A 109 38.33 4.81 -12.78
N ALA A 110 38.73 5.00 -14.05
CA ALA A 110 40.10 5.27 -14.48
C ALA A 110 40.76 6.50 -13.82
N ASP A 111 39.98 7.47 -13.33
CA ASP A 111 40.50 8.74 -12.82
C ASP A 111 40.87 8.74 -11.32
N ASN A 112 40.60 7.65 -10.59
CA ASN A 112 40.66 7.65 -9.13
C ASN A 112 41.58 6.58 -8.52
N GLU A 113 42.56 6.02 -9.23
CA GLU A 113 43.45 4.98 -8.66
C GLU A 113 44.03 5.40 -7.28
N ASN A 114 44.38 6.68 -7.09
CA ASN A 114 44.91 7.20 -5.83
C ASN A 114 43.86 7.53 -4.74
N GLU A 115 42.65 7.98 -5.11
CA GLU A 115 41.56 8.26 -4.15
C GLU A 115 40.80 6.97 -3.75
N LEU A 116 40.72 5.99 -4.65
CA LEU A 116 40.15 4.66 -4.40
C LEU A 116 40.99 3.87 -3.40
N HIS A 117 42.33 3.94 -3.45
CA HIS A 117 43.18 3.35 -2.42
C HIS A 117 42.93 3.95 -1.01
N ALA A 118 42.55 5.24 -0.93
CA ALA A 118 42.21 5.89 0.34
C ALA A 118 40.79 5.52 0.83
N LEU A 119 39.82 5.36 -0.08
CA LEU A 119 38.46 4.89 0.23
C LEU A 119 38.40 3.37 0.53
N LEU A 120 39.27 2.57 -0.08
CA LEU A 120 39.42 1.12 0.18
C LEU A 120 40.11 0.80 1.51
N ASN A 121 40.99 1.67 1.98
CA ASN A 121 41.61 1.56 3.31
C ASN A 121 40.69 2.08 4.42
N GLN A 122 39.54 2.69 4.08
CA GLN A 122 38.44 2.79 5.04
C GLN A 122 37.79 1.41 5.18
N LYS A 123 37.56 0.99 6.43
CA LYS A 123 37.12 -0.35 6.88
C LYS A 123 35.74 -0.83 6.37
N HIS A 124 35.25 -0.38 5.22
CA HIS A 124 33.86 -0.58 4.79
C HIS A 124 33.69 -0.73 3.27
N ASN A 125 34.63 -1.39 2.56
CA ASN A 125 34.33 -1.82 1.19
C ASN A 125 33.67 -3.19 1.22
N SER A 126 32.44 -3.28 0.71
CA SER A 126 31.63 -4.49 0.63
C SER A 126 32.37 -5.70 0.00
N TRP A 127 33.21 -5.47 -1.01
CA TRP A 127 34.03 -6.51 -1.64
C TRP A 127 35.20 -6.95 -0.76
N GLY A 128 35.86 -6.00 -0.10
CA GLY A 128 36.99 -6.26 0.78
C GLY A 128 36.58 -7.05 2.01
N ASP A 129 35.46 -6.67 2.62
CA ASP A 129 34.88 -7.36 3.77
C ASP A 129 34.47 -8.80 3.39
N ALA A 130 33.83 -9.00 2.22
CA ALA A 130 33.40 -10.33 1.77
C ALA A 130 34.57 -11.28 1.49
N LEU A 131 35.62 -10.78 0.85
CA LEU A 131 36.83 -11.56 0.61
C LEU A 131 37.59 -11.87 1.90
N GLN A 132 37.68 -10.91 2.82
CA GLN A 132 38.38 -11.08 4.09
C GLN A 132 37.69 -12.13 4.97
N VAL A 133 36.36 -12.05 5.11
CA VAL A 133 35.57 -13.04 5.85
C VAL A 133 35.74 -14.45 5.25
N TRP A 134 35.83 -14.56 3.93
CA TRP A 134 36.05 -15.86 3.28
C TRP A 134 37.48 -16.39 3.48
N ILE A 135 38.50 -15.54 3.40
CA ILE A 135 39.89 -15.91 3.71
C ILE A 135 39.98 -16.44 5.15
N GLU A 136 39.33 -15.76 6.09
CA GLU A 136 39.25 -16.19 7.49
C GLU A 136 38.48 -17.51 7.65
N TYR A 137 37.31 -17.65 7.03
CA TYR A 137 36.50 -18.87 7.07
C TYR A 137 37.28 -20.08 6.52
N ARG A 138 37.96 -19.94 5.37
CA ARG A 138 38.75 -21.01 4.77
C ARG A 138 39.95 -21.40 5.64
N SER A 139 40.57 -20.43 6.31
CA SER A 139 41.67 -20.72 7.25
C SER A 139 41.22 -21.58 8.45
N MET A 140 39.91 -21.57 8.75
CA MET A 140 39.31 -22.37 9.82
C MET A 140 38.79 -23.74 9.35
N THR A 141 38.49 -23.92 8.06
CA THR A 141 37.98 -25.19 7.53
C THR A 141 39.11 -26.20 7.23
N PRO A 142 39.10 -27.43 7.79
CA PRO A 142 40.21 -28.37 7.72
C PRO A 142 40.30 -29.19 6.41
N ASN A 143 39.62 -28.81 5.33
CA ASN A 143 39.57 -29.60 4.09
C ASN A 143 40.34 -28.92 2.93
N PRO A 144 41.67 -29.12 2.83
CA PRO A 144 42.49 -28.56 1.76
C PRO A 144 42.39 -29.31 0.41
N ALA A 145 41.51 -30.31 0.28
CA ALA A 145 41.51 -31.23 -0.86
C ALA A 145 40.81 -30.73 -2.13
N ILE A 146 40.17 -29.55 -2.10
CA ILE A 146 39.56 -28.96 -3.30
C ILE A 146 40.60 -28.08 -3.99
N PRO A 147 41.15 -28.49 -5.15
CA PRO A 147 42.09 -27.67 -5.89
C PRO A 147 41.41 -26.35 -6.25
N LEU A 148 42.07 -25.25 -5.88
CA LEU A 148 41.67 -23.92 -6.31
C LEU A 148 41.76 -23.86 -7.84
N PRO A 149 40.84 -23.16 -8.53
CA PRO A 149 41.16 -22.62 -9.84
C PRO A 149 42.51 -21.90 -9.74
N GLU A 150 43.43 -22.10 -10.70
CA GLU A 150 44.80 -21.52 -10.67
C GLU A 150 44.83 -20.00 -10.42
N CYS A 151 43.70 -19.30 -10.64
CA CYS A 151 43.53 -17.88 -10.37
C CYS A 151 43.41 -17.51 -8.87
N LEU A 152 43.12 -18.46 -7.97
CA LEU A 152 42.93 -18.24 -6.53
C LEU A 152 44.20 -18.52 -5.69
N ASP A 153 45.20 -19.23 -6.22
CA ASP A 153 46.49 -19.44 -5.55
C ASP A 153 47.29 -18.13 -5.39
N ASN A 154 46.92 -17.08 -6.14
CA ASN A 154 47.53 -15.76 -6.13
C ASN A 154 46.62 -14.69 -5.49
N MET A 155 45.80 -15.03 -4.49
CA MET A 155 44.86 -14.13 -3.76
C MET A 155 45.57 -13.03 -2.91
N THR A 156 46.50 -12.30 -3.51
CA THR A 156 46.59 -10.85 -3.28
C THR A 156 45.21 -10.24 -3.55
N PRO A 157 44.77 -9.17 -2.85
CA PRO A 157 43.45 -8.57 -3.03
C PRO A 157 43.18 -8.41 -4.53
N ILE A 158 41.98 -8.77 -5.02
CA ILE A 158 41.65 -8.84 -6.47
C ILE A 158 42.08 -7.58 -7.25
N ARG A 159 42.18 -6.42 -6.59
CA ARG A 159 42.72 -5.16 -7.14
C ARG A 159 44.25 -5.06 -7.24
N ALA A 160 45.02 -5.71 -6.37
CA ALA A 160 46.48 -5.75 -6.44
C ALA A 160 47.03 -6.54 -7.64
N LEU A 161 46.19 -7.33 -8.31
CA LEU A 161 46.54 -8.14 -9.47
C LEU A 161 46.13 -7.51 -10.81
N GLY A 162 45.45 -6.35 -10.81
CA GLY A 162 44.99 -5.71 -12.04
C GLY A 162 44.02 -6.55 -12.88
N HIS A 163 43.24 -7.43 -12.23
CA HIS A 163 42.28 -8.28 -12.93
C HIS A 163 41.13 -7.46 -13.51
N ASP A 164 40.64 -7.90 -14.67
CA ASP A 164 39.43 -7.36 -15.29
C ASP A 164 38.21 -7.57 -14.38
N VAL A 165 37.25 -6.65 -14.44
CA VAL A 165 35.99 -6.70 -13.68
C VAL A 165 35.25 -8.02 -13.91
N SER A 166 35.35 -8.56 -15.13
CA SER A 166 34.80 -9.88 -15.48
C SER A 166 35.35 -10.97 -14.57
N THR A 167 36.67 -11.07 -14.47
CA THR A 167 37.35 -12.09 -13.65
C THR A 167 37.03 -11.92 -12.18
N ALA A 168 36.97 -10.68 -11.68
CA ALA A 168 36.62 -10.38 -10.30
C ALA A 168 35.20 -10.88 -9.94
N LEU A 169 34.21 -10.58 -10.79
CA LEU A 169 32.83 -11.03 -10.60
C LEU A 169 32.69 -12.55 -10.72
N GLU A 170 33.40 -13.17 -11.66
CA GLU A 170 33.44 -14.64 -11.80
C GLU A 170 34.01 -15.31 -10.56
N MET A 171 35.10 -14.76 -9.99
CA MET A 171 35.67 -15.23 -8.72
C MET A 171 34.65 -15.12 -7.58
N VAL A 172 34.05 -13.95 -7.37
CA VAL A 172 33.05 -13.77 -6.30
C VAL A 172 31.86 -14.70 -6.50
N HIS A 173 31.39 -14.87 -7.74
CA HIS A 173 30.34 -15.82 -8.07
C HIS A 173 30.74 -17.27 -7.74
N TYR A 174 31.96 -17.68 -8.08
CA TYR A 174 32.50 -18.98 -7.70
C TYR A 174 32.52 -19.16 -6.17
N LEU A 175 33.00 -18.15 -5.43
CA LEU A 175 33.03 -18.17 -3.97
C LEU A 175 31.61 -18.28 -3.37
N CYS A 176 30.64 -17.54 -3.90
CA CYS A 176 29.24 -17.64 -3.48
C CYS A 176 28.69 -19.06 -3.73
N ASN A 177 29.03 -19.69 -4.86
CA ASN A 177 28.61 -21.05 -5.18
C ASN A 177 29.28 -22.10 -4.27
N GLU A 178 30.54 -21.89 -3.90
CA GLU A 178 31.26 -22.76 -2.98
C GLU A 178 30.63 -22.69 -1.57
N VAL A 179 30.38 -21.48 -1.07
CA VAL A 179 29.66 -21.26 0.20
C VAL A 179 28.26 -21.87 0.12
N ALA A 180 27.54 -21.68 -0.99
CA ALA A 180 26.23 -22.29 -1.20
C ALA A 180 26.27 -23.83 -1.23
N SER A 181 27.44 -24.41 -1.47
CA SER A 181 27.63 -25.86 -1.53
C SER A 181 28.05 -26.50 -0.21
N THR A 182 28.39 -25.71 0.83
CA THR A 182 28.73 -26.25 2.15
C THR A 182 27.52 -26.82 2.87
N GLU A 183 27.73 -27.82 3.72
CA GLU A 183 26.64 -28.47 4.46
C GLU A 183 26.06 -27.50 5.50
N GLU A 184 26.91 -26.73 6.18
CA GLU A 184 26.53 -25.74 7.19
C GLU A 184 25.66 -24.64 6.61
N PHE A 185 25.95 -24.21 5.39
CA PHE A 185 25.13 -23.20 4.73
C PHE A 185 23.78 -23.77 4.26
N ARG A 186 23.77 -25.02 3.78
CA ARG A 186 22.52 -25.71 3.41
C ARG A 186 21.62 -25.93 4.63
N THR A 187 22.16 -26.36 5.77
CA THR A 187 21.38 -26.50 7.01
C THR A 187 20.82 -25.14 7.45
N HIS A 188 21.61 -24.07 7.37
CA HIS A 188 21.14 -22.71 7.67
C HIS A 188 20.01 -22.25 6.73
N ILE A 189 20.11 -22.51 5.42
CA ILE A 189 19.01 -22.25 4.47
C ILE A 189 17.77 -23.04 4.84
N ASP A 190 17.91 -24.31 5.20
CA ASP A 190 16.78 -25.17 5.56
C ASP A 190 16.12 -24.73 6.88
N GLU A 191 16.89 -24.28 7.86
CA GLU A 191 16.39 -23.62 9.07
C GLU A 191 15.60 -22.35 8.74
N MET A 192 16.13 -21.48 7.88
CA MET A 192 15.42 -20.26 7.48
C MET A 192 14.14 -20.58 6.67
N ARG A 193 14.15 -21.64 5.85
CA ARG A 193 12.94 -22.14 5.16
C ARG A 193 11.89 -22.65 6.14
N GLU A 194 12.32 -23.35 7.20
CA GLU A 194 11.41 -23.85 8.22
C GLU A 194 10.84 -22.70 9.06
N ASN A 195 11.68 -21.76 9.48
CA ASN A 195 11.23 -20.53 10.15
C ASN A 195 10.22 -19.75 9.30
N LEU A 196 10.44 -19.66 7.97
CA LEU A 196 9.48 -19.04 7.07
C LEU A 196 8.14 -19.82 7.01
N ARG A 197 8.16 -21.15 7.06
CA ARG A 197 6.93 -21.97 7.10
C ARG A 197 6.16 -21.71 8.39
N ILE A 198 6.84 -21.66 9.53
CA ILE A 198 6.26 -21.35 10.83
C ILE A 198 5.63 -19.96 10.80
N LEU A 199 6.39 -18.94 10.39
CA LEU A 199 5.90 -17.56 10.27
C LEU A 199 4.68 -17.44 9.34
N ASN A 200 4.69 -18.16 8.20
CA ASN A 200 3.54 -18.21 7.28
C ASN A 200 2.34 -18.94 7.87
N ALA A 201 2.54 -19.92 8.75
CA ALA A 201 1.45 -20.60 9.45
C ALA A 201 0.82 -19.67 10.50
N GLU A 202 1.64 -18.97 11.28
CA GLU A 202 1.21 -17.98 12.27
C GLU A 202 0.41 -16.84 11.60
N HIS A 203 0.95 -16.23 10.54
CA HIS A 203 0.24 -15.16 9.84
C HIS A 203 -1.09 -15.63 9.24
N ARG A 204 -1.17 -16.87 8.74
CA ARG A 204 -2.45 -17.44 8.26
C ARG A 204 -3.44 -17.66 9.40
N ALA A 205 -2.98 -18.06 10.58
CA ALA A 205 -3.81 -18.19 11.78
C ALA A 205 -4.35 -16.81 12.21
N ASP A 206 -3.48 -15.80 12.32
CA ASP A 206 -3.85 -14.42 12.66
C ASP A 206 -4.89 -13.84 11.70
N VAL A 207 -4.70 -14.01 10.38
CA VAL A 207 -5.67 -13.56 9.37
C VAL A 207 -7.00 -14.30 9.50
N SER A 208 -6.97 -15.60 9.83
CA SER A 208 -8.17 -16.40 10.04
C SER A 208 -8.95 -15.95 11.28
N GLU A 209 -8.26 -15.73 12.39
CA GLU A 209 -8.85 -15.22 13.64
C GLU A 209 -9.46 -13.83 13.44
N TYR A 210 -8.75 -12.93 12.77
CA TYR A 210 -9.28 -11.61 12.46
C TYR A 210 -10.54 -11.67 11.59
N ARG A 211 -10.55 -12.53 10.56
CA ARG A 211 -11.75 -12.78 9.74
C ARG A 211 -12.89 -13.41 10.54
N LYS A 212 -12.59 -14.17 11.59
CA LYS A 212 -13.60 -14.72 12.51
C LYS A 212 -14.18 -13.60 13.37
N MET A 213 -13.35 -12.74 13.96
CA MET A 213 -13.80 -11.58 14.75
C MET A 213 -14.70 -10.66 13.94
N LEU A 214 -14.33 -10.31 12.69
CA LEU A 214 -15.19 -9.49 11.83
C LEU A 214 -16.56 -10.11 11.56
N ARG A 215 -16.63 -11.44 11.42
CA ARG A 215 -17.91 -12.15 11.22
C ARG A 215 -18.75 -12.19 12.48
N GLU A 216 -18.13 -12.23 13.65
CA GLU A 216 -18.83 -12.18 14.94
C GLU A 216 -19.39 -10.77 15.20
N GLU A 217 -18.61 -9.72 14.96
CA GLU A 217 -19.08 -8.32 15.05
C GLU A 217 -20.23 -8.04 14.08
N GLU A 218 -20.18 -8.56 12.85
CA GLU A 218 -21.28 -8.38 11.89
C GLU A 218 -22.56 -9.10 12.33
N LYS A 219 -22.43 -10.27 12.96
CA LYS A 219 -23.58 -11.01 13.53
C LYS A 219 -24.17 -10.27 14.72
N GLU A 220 -23.36 -9.70 15.60
CA GLU A 220 -23.82 -8.89 16.73
C GLU A 220 -24.56 -7.63 16.26
N ARG A 221 -24.02 -6.93 15.26
CA ARG A 221 -24.70 -5.77 14.66
C ARG A 221 -26.04 -6.14 14.03
N LYS A 222 -26.13 -7.30 13.38
CA LYS A 222 -27.41 -7.80 12.83
C LYS A 222 -28.42 -8.13 13.92
N LYS A 223 -27.99 -8.68 15.06
CA LYS A 223 -28.86 -8.95 16.21
C LYS A 223 -29.39 -7.67 16.85
N GLN A 224 -28.53 -6.68 17.08
CA GLN A 224 -28.94 -5.37 17.62
C GLN A 224 -29.98 -4.70 16.73
N ASN A 225 -29.77 -4.70 15.40
CA ASN A 225 -30.76 -4.14 14.48
C ASN A 225 -32.11 -4.89 14.47
N MET A 226 -32.12 -6.21 14.68
CA MET A 226 -33.37 -6.99 14.77
C MET A 226 -34.12 -6.75 16.09
N GLU A 227 -33.41 -6.54 17.19
CA GLU A 227 -34.00 -6.21 18.49
C GLU A 227 -34.63 -4.80 18.49
N GLU A 228 -34.07 -3.85 17.73
CA GLU A 228 -34.64 -2.50 17.59
C GLU A 228 -35.88 -2.44 16.67
N ASP A 229 -35.97 -3.33 15.68
CA ASP A 229 -37.08 -3.38 14.70
C ASP A 229 -38.30 -4.18 15.20
N SER A 230 -38.11 -5.07 16.18
CA SER A 230 -39.20 -5.89 16.76
C SER A 230 -40.10 -5.16 17.77
N GLY A 231 -39.93 -3.85 17.97
CA GLY A 231 -40.72 -3.02 18.89
C GLY A 231 -41.95 -2.32 18.28
N SER A 232 -42.24 -2.54 16.99
CA SER A 232 -43.36 -1.91 16.27
C SER A 232 -44.35 -2.95 15.73
N ASP A 233 -44.96 -3.73 16.62
CA ASP A 233 -46.21 -4.43 16.32
C ASP A 233 -47.33 -3.40 16.20
N SER A 234 -47.46 -2.81 15.01
CA SER A 234 -48.74 -2.29 14.53
C SER A 234 -49.24 -3.26 13.48
N ASP A 235 -50.16 -4.15 13.89
CA ASP A 235 -50.98 -4.99 13.02
C ASP A 235 -51.49 -4.17 11.83
N SER A 236 -50.87 -4.38 10.67
CA SER A 236 -51.34 -3.92 9.37
C SER A 236 -51.07 -5.06 8.41
N ASP A 237 -52.02 -5.98 8.34
CA ASP A 237 -52.16 -6.88 7.21
C ASP A 237 -52.31 -6.02 5.95
N ASP A 238 -51.25 -5.84 5.17
CA ASP A 238 -51.41 -5.47 3.77
C ASP A 238 -50.54 -6.34 2.88
N ASP A 239 -51.26 -6.89 1.92
CA ASP A 239 -50.88 -7.85 0.90
C ASP A 239 -50.25 -7.12 -0.29
N GLY A 240 -49.33 -7.78 -0.97
CA GLY A 240 -48.69 -7.29 -2.20
C GLY A 240 -47.27 -6.76 -1.96
N GLY A 241 -46.23 -7.22 -2.63
CA GLY A 241 -46.20 -7.70 -4.01
C GLY A 241 -45.24 -6.81 -4.80
N SER A 242 -43.98 -7.26 -4.90
CA SER A 242 -43.00 -7.01 -5.98
C SER A 242 -42.69 -5.56 -6.41
N SER A 243 -41.41 -5.18 -6.41
CA SER A 243 -40.55 -5.20 -7.62
C SER A 243 -39.30 -4.34 -7.45
N ASP A 244 -38.18 -4.91 -7.91
CA ASP A 244 -36.99 -4.17 -8.32
C ASP A 244 -37.35 -3.26 -9.50
N ASP A 245 -37.04 -1.96 -9.44
CA ASP A 245 -36.52 -1.28 -10.63
C ASP A 245 -35.60 -0.10 -10.29
N ASP A 246 -34.53 -0.10 -11.07
CA ASP A 246 -33.41 0.81 -11.14
C ASP A 246 -33.79 2.02 -12.00
N SER A 247 -33.50 3.24 -11.53
CA SER A 247 -32.99 4.32 -12.38
C SER A 247 -32.76 5.61 -11.61
N GLY A 248 -31.54 6.13 -11.70
CA GLY A 248 -31.16 7.44 -11.21
C GLY A 248 -31.63 8.58 -12.12
N GLN A 249 -32.07 9.68 -11.52
CA GLN A 249 -31.54 11.04 -11.75
C GLN A 249 -32.18 12.08 -10.81
N PRO A 250 -31.47 13.18 -10.50
CA PRO A 250 -31.87 14.13 -9.46
C PRO A 250 -32.73 15.26 -10.04
N LYS A 251 -33.95 15.44 -9.51
CA LYS A 251 -34.74 16.67 -9.70
C LYS A 251 -35.29 17.12 -8.34
N LYS A 252 -34.68 18.17 -7.78
CA LYS A 252 -35.20 19.55 -7.77
C LYS A 252 -36.37 19.77 -6.81
N LYS A 253 -36.02 20.44 -5.70
CA LYS A 253 -36.79 21.48 -4.99
C LYS A 253 -38.26 21.14 -4.70
N ALA A 254 -38.49 20.44 -3.59
CA ALA A 254 -39.74 20.54 -2.86
C ALA A 254 -39.64 21.67 -1.82
N LYS A 255 -40.45 22.68 -2.04
CA LYS A 255 -40.81 23.78 -1.15
C LYS A 255 -41.46 23.16 0.09
N VAL A 256 -40.78 23.19 1.23
CA VAL A 256 -41.37 22.84 2.53
C VAL A 256 -42.37 23.94 2.86
N GLU A 257 -43.64 23.67 2.56
CA GLU A 257 -44.75 24.38 3.16
C GLU A 257 -44.73 24.04 4.64
N ARG A 258 -44.28 25.01 5.44
CA ARG A 258 -44.55 25.07 6.87
C ARG A 258 -46.07 25.08 7.02
N ALA A 259 -46.64 23.98 7.46
CA ALA A 259 -47.91 23.99 8.15
C ALA A 259 -47.70 24.83 9.41
N ASP A 260 -48.09 26.10 9.31
CA ASP A 260 -48.26 27.03 10.41
C ASP A 260 -49.56 26.64 11.11
N ASP A 261 -49.48 25.61 11.95
CA ASP A 261 -50.56 25.23 12.85
C ASP A 261 -50.54 26.20 14.05
N SER A 262 -50.87 27.46 13.74
CA SER A 262 -51.23 28.46 14.74
C SER A 262 -52.66 28.21 15.16
N GLN A 263 -52.86 27.19 16.00
CA GLN A 263 -53.98 27.18 16.95
C GLN A 263 -53.84 28.42 17.85
N THR A 264 -54.42 29.50 17.36
CA THR A 264 -54.84 30.64 18.16
C THR A 264 -55.84 30.08 19.16
N MET A 265 -55.39 29.86 20.41
CA MET A 265 -56.31 29.68 21.50
C MET A 265 -57.20 30.92 21.54
N GLU A 266 -58.47 30.71 21.21
CA GLU A 266 -59.53 31.67 21.45
C GLU A 266 -59.44 32.14 22.90
N GLU A 267 -59.13 33.43 23.05
CA GLU A 267 -59.23 34.15 24.30
C GLU A 267 -60.70 34.04 24.76
N PRO A 268 -61.02 33.39 25.89
CA PRO A 268 -62.39 33.28 26.31
C PRO A 268 -62.88 34.68 26.69
N ASP A 269 -63.82 35.18 25.89
CA ASP A 269 -64.52 36.45 26.08
C ASP A 269 -65.42 36.35 27.33
N ILE A 270 -64.80 36.49 28.51
CA ILE A 270 -65.47 36.58 29.81
C ILE A 270 -65.57 38.06 30.17
N LEU A 271 -66.41 38.79 29.45
CA LEU A 271 -66.86 40.13 29.81
C LEU A 271 -68.39 40.17 29.92
N ALA A 272 -68.94 39.39 30.86
CA ALA A 272 -70.28 39.68 31.39
C ALA A 272 -70.54 38.94 32.71
N LYS A 273 -69.91 39.41 33.81
CA LYS A 273 -70.59 39.56 35.11
C LYS A 273 -69.69 40.30 36.11
N ALA A 274 -70.27 41.34 36.68
CA ALA A 274 -69.67 42.29 37.60
C ALA A 274 -69.12 41.62 38.88
N GLY A 275 -67.98 42.11 39.36
CA GLY A 275 -67.60 41.99 40.77
C GLY A 275 -66.16 41.57 41.09
N ALA A 276 -65.32 41.20 40.13
CA ALA A 276 -63.94 40.84 40.42
C ALA A 276 -63.05 42.08 40.57
N SER A 277 -62.30 42.16 41.67
CA SER A 277 -61.46 43.31 42.02
C SER A 277 -60.31 43.46 41.01
N ARG A 278 -59.89 44.69 40.68
CA ARG A 278 -58.69 44.98 39.86
C ARG A 278 -57.44 44.23 40.34
N ARG A 279 -57.42 43.86 41.62
CA ARG A 279 -56.41 43.02 42.26
C ARG A 279 -56.41 41.57 41.73
N GLU A 280 -57.58 40.96 41.54
CA GLU A 280 -57.73 39.58 41.06
C GLU A 280 -57.32 39.43 39.59
N MET A 281 -57.60 40.44 38.75
CA MET A 281 -57.16 40.44 37.35
C MET A 281 -55.62 40.54 37.22
N LEU A 282 -54.97 41.30 38.10
CA LEU A 282 -53.50 41.38 38.15
C LEU A 282 -52.88 40.07 38.66
N GLU A 283 -53.54 39.38 39.60
CA GLU A 283 -53.12 38.06 40.08
C GLU A 283 -53.27 36.99 38.99
N TYR A 284 -54.37 36.98 38.23
CA TYR A 284 -54.55 36.09 37.07
C TYR A 284 -53.48 36.32 35.99
N LYS A 285 -53.16 37.57 35.64
CA LYS A 285 -52.10 37.90 34.67
C LYS A 285 -50.68 37.58 35.18
N ARG A 286 -50.48 37.51 36.50
CA ARG A 286 -49.23 37.03 37.11
C ARG A 286 -49.16 35.51 37.01
N MET A 287 -50.24 34.81 37.33
CA MET A 287 -50.35 33.35 37.22
C MET A 287 -50.18 32.84 35.78
N MET A 288 -50.72 33.56 34.78
CA MET A 288 -50.55 33.20 33.36
C MET A 288 -49.10 33.37 32.87
N ARG A 289 -48.42 34.44 33.28
CA ARG A 289 -46.98 34.63 32.97
C ARG A 289 -46.13 33.56 33.65
N GLU A 290 -46.44 33.22 34.88
CA GLU A 290 -45.76 32.15 35.62
C GLU A 290 -45.99 30.78 34.97
N MET A 291 -47.20 30.49 34.46
CA MET A 291 -47.48 29.28 33.67
C MET A 291 -46.73 29.25 32.33
N GLU A 292 -46.63 30.38 31.62
CA GLU A 292 -45.92 30.46 30.34
C GLU A 292 -44.40 30.32 30.52
N GLU A 293 -43.83 30.95 31.55
CA GLU A 293 -42.43 30.78 31.95
C GLU A 293 -42.14 29.34 32.40
N ALA A 294 -43.07 28.71 33.13
CA ALA A 294 -42.97 27.29 33.47
C ALA A 294 -43.02 26.38 32.23
N ARG A 295 -43.82 26.73 31.21
CA ARG A 295 -43.87 25.98 29.93
C ARG A 295 -42.56 26.11 29.15
N LYS A 296 -42.04 27.34 29.01
CA LYS A 296 -40.75 27.62 28.37
C LYS A 296 -39.58 26.93 29.09
N ARG A 297 -39.61 26.88 30.42
CA ARG A 297 -38.60 26.17 31.21
C ARG A 297 -38.65 24.65 30.96
N LYS A 298 -39.84 24.05 30.91
CA LYS A 298 -40.02 22.62 30.56
C LYS A 298 -39.59 22.31 29.13
N GLU A 299 -39.86 23.20 28.18
CA GLU A 299 -39.41 23.04 26.78
C GLU A 299 -37.88 23.16 26.67
N ALA A 300 -37.25 24.11 27.37
CA ALA A 300 -35.80 24.26 27.42
C ALA A 300 -35.12 23.06 28.08
N GLU A 301 -35.70 22.49 29.13
CA GLU A 301 -35.22 21.27 29.79
C GLU A 301 -35.26 20.06 28.85
N LYS A 302 -36.38 19.85 28.15
CA LYS A 302 -36.48 18.79 27.11
C LYS A 302 -35.48 18.97 25.97
N GLN A 303 -35.27 20.21 25.52
CA GLN A 303 -34.26 20.49 24.48
C GLN A 303 -32.83 20.26 24.98
N ALA A 304 -32.53 20.59 26.23
CA ALA A 304 -31.23 20.31 26.85
C ALA A 304 -30.99 18.80 26.98
N GLU A 305 -32.03 18.03 27.33
CA GLU A 305 -31.98 16.57 27.41
C GLU A 305 -31.69 15.93 26.04
N ILE A 306 -32.41 16.34 24.99
CA ILE A 306 -32.15 15.86 23.61
C ILE A 306 -30.72 16.17 23.16
N ARG A 307 -30.22 17.37 23.47
CA ARG A 307 -28.83 17.74 23.13
C ARG A 307 -27.81 16.91 23.92
N ALA A 308 -28.09 16.61 25.19
CA ALA A 308 -27.22 15.77 26.01
C ALA A 308 -27.16 14.33 25.47
N ILE A 309 -28.29 13.78 25.02
CA ILE A 309 -28.35 12.46 24.37
C ILE A 309 -27.54 12.47 23.06
N GLN A 310 -27.78 13.44 22.17
CA GLN A 310 -27.02 13.57 20.91
C GLN A 310 -25.52 13.77 21.13
N GLN A 311 -25.13 14.48 22.19
CA GLN A 311 -23.72 14.68 22.52
C GLN A 311 -23.07 13.38 22.99
N LYS A 312 -23.77 12.57 23.81
CA LYS A 312 -23.31 11.24 24.22
C LYS A 312 -23.15 10.30 23.03
N GLU A 313 -24.14 10.22 22.15
CA GLU A 313 -24.08 9.41 20.92
C GLU A 313 -22.89 9.81 20.04
N ARG A 314 -22.64 11.13 19.85
CA ARG A 314 -21.48 11.60 19.09
C ARG A 314 -20.16 11.20 19.73
N THR A 315 -20.05 11.26 21.06
CA THR A 315 -18.82 10.84 21.76
C THR A 315 -18.60 9.34 21.68
N GLU A 316 -19.66 8.54 21.78
CA GLU A 316 -19.59 7.08 21.63
C GLU A 316 -19.23 6.68 20.19
N GLN A 317 -19.85 7.30 19.18
CA GLN A 317 -19.50 7.09 17.77
C GLN A 317 -18.04 7.47 17.48
N ALA A 318 -17.55 8.57 18.07
CA ALA A 318 -16.16 8.98 17.93
C ALA A 318 -15.19 7.98 18.59
N GLN A 319 -15.54 7.43 19.75
CA GLN A 319 -14.76 6.38 20.43
C GLN A 319 -14.72 5.09 19.60
N ILE A 320 -15.85 4.62 19.09
CA ILE A 320 -15.94 3.44 18.21
C ILE A 320 -15.08 3.63 16.96
N ARG A 321 -15.13 4.81 16.32
CA ARG A 321 -14.29 5.11 15.15
C ARG A 321 -12.81 5.05 15.48
N LYS A 322 -12.40 5.64 16.61
CA LYS A 322 -11.01 5.67 17.06
C LYS A 322 -10.50 4.26 17.38
N GLU A 323 -11.31 3.42 18.01
CA GLU A 323 -10.95 2.02 18.29
C GLU A 323 -10.76 1.21 17.01
N LYS A 324 -11.67 1.36 16.02
CA LYS A 324 -11.54 0.69 14.72
C LYS A 324 -10.26 1.10 13.99
N GLU A 325 -9.93 2.39 14.00
CA GLU A 325 -8.70 2.90 13.39
C GLU A 325 -7.44 2.38 14.09
N GLN A 326 -7.43 2.35 15.43
CA GLN A 326 -6.31 1.78 16.21
C GLN A 326 -6.12 0.29 15.92
N ARG A 327 -7.22 -0.46 15.88
CA ARG A 327 -7.19 -1.90 15.57
C ARG A 327 -6.69 -2.15 14.14
N GLN A 328 -7.06 -1.31 13.18
CA GLN A 328 -6.55 -1.38 11.82
C GLN A 328 -5.05 -1.04 11.76
N ALA A 329 -4.61 0.03 12.41
CA ALA A 329 -3.20 0.43 12.44
C ALA A 329 -2.30 -0.61 13.13
N GLU A 330 -2.77 -1.24 14.21
CA GLU A 330 -2.03 -2.34 14.86
C GLU A 330 -1.88 -3.53 13.91
N ARG A 331 -2.93 -3.84 13.14
CA ARG A 331 -2.87 -4.91 12.14
C ARG A 331 -1.90 -4.59 11.02
N GLU A 332 -1.93 -3.38 10.48
CA GLU A 332 -0.98 -2.93 9.47
C GLU A 332 0.46 -3.05 9.97
N ARG A 333 0.73 -2.70 11.24
CA ARG A 333 2.05 -2.91 11.86
C ARG A 333 2.44 -4.37 12.00
N LYS A 334 1.50 -5.26 12.34
CA LYS A 334 1.76 -6.72 12.41
C LYS A 334 2.05 -7.27 11.02
N ASP A 335 1.26 -6.88 10.02
CA ASP A 335 1.45 -7.27 8.63
C ASP A 335 2.82 -6.77 8.11
N GLU A 336 3.19 -5.53 8.40
CA GLU A 336 4.51 -4.97 8.07
C GLU A 336 5.67 -5.76 8.70
N LYS A 337 5.57 -6.12 9.99
CA LYS A 337 6.57 -6.96 10.68
C LYS A 337 6.66 -8.34 10.05
N TYR A 338 5.52 -8.99 9.82
CA TYR A 338 5.47 -10.27 9.12
C TYR A 338 6.14 -10.18 7.76
N TYR A 339 5.85 -9.15 6.96
CA TYR A 339 6.47 -8.96 5.65
C TYR A 339 7.98 -8.75 5.74
N PHE A 340 8.46 -7.99 6.72
CA PHE A 340 9.88 -7.76 6.92
C PHE A 340 10.60 -9.07 7.28
N GLU A 341 10.03 -9.85 8.19
CA GLU A 341 10.62 -11.10 8.63
C GLU A 341 10.50 -12.22 7.58
N ALA A 342 9.36 -12.30 6.89
CA ALA A 342 9.17 -13.21 5.76
C ALA A 342 10.12 -12.87 4.61
N ARG A 343 10.46 -11.60 4.42
CA ARG A 343 11.50 -11.19 3.47
C ARG A 343 12.88 -11.65 3.93
N ARG A 344 13.23 -11.42 5.20
CA ARG A 344 14.51 -11.87 5.76
C ARG A 344 14.68 -13.38 5.63
N LEU A 345 13.66 -14.16 5.98
CA LEU A 345 13.69 -15.62 5.95
C LEU A 345 13.47 -16.21 4.54
N GLY A 346 12.76 -15.49 3.67
CA GLY A 346 12.44 -15.90 2.30
C GLY A 346 13.37 -15.33 1.24
N ALA A 347 14.44 -14.63 1.66
CA ALA A 347 15.37 -13.89 0.82
C ALA A 347 15.97 -14.76 -0.30
N PHE A 348 16.10 -16.07 -0.09
CA PHE A 348 16.66 -17.03 -1.05
C PHE A 348 15.75 -17.36 -2.24
N ARG A 349 14.49 -16.92 -2.22
CA ARG A 349 13.61 -17.10 -3.37
C ARG A 349 13.82 -15.92 -4.30
N ASP A 350 14.65 -16.12 -5.30
CA ASP A 350 14.62 -15.34 -6.53
C ASP A 350 13.18 -15.34 -7.05
N LYS A 351 12.41 -14.31 -6.72
CA LYS A 351 11.04 -14.20 -7.18
C LYS A 351 11.08 -13.51 -8.53
N ILE A 352 11.23 -14.33 -9.57
CA ILE A 352 10.77 -13.95 -10.90
C ILE A 352 9.34 -13.44 -10.72
N LEU A 353 9.11 -12.16 -11.01
CA LEU A 353 7.79 -11.53 -10.93
C LEU A 353 6.83 -12.17 -11.92
N GLY A 354 7.35 -12.55 -13.07
CA GLY A 354 6.62 -13.23 -14.13
C GLY A 354 7.36 -13.12 -15.46
N GLN A 355 6.63 -13.48 -16.52
CA GLN A 355 7.06 -13.35 -17.90
C GLN A 355 6.02 -12.56 -18.68
N ASP A 356 6.44 -11.84 -19.72
CA ASP A 356 5.53 -11.22 -20.68
C ASP A 356 5.24 -12.17 -21.86
N ARG A 357 4.47 -11.67 -22.84
CA ARG A 357 4.21 -12.37 -24.10
C ARG A 357 5.49 -12.75 -24.86
N ASP A 358 6.51 -11.91 -24.79
CA ASP A 358 7.81 -12.06 -25.45
C ASP A 358 8.79 -12.96 -24.66
N TYR A 359 8.32 -13.66 -23.61
CA TYR A 359 9.13 -14.50 -22.73
C TYR A 359 10.24 -13.76 -21.95
N ARG A 360 10.19 -12.43 -21.89
CA ARG A 360 11.10 -11.63 -21.06
C ARG A 360 10.81 -11.93 -19.60
N LYS A 361 11.85 -12.21 -18.82
CA LYS A 361 11.72 -12.52 -17.39
C LYS A 361 11.95 -11.26 -16.56
N TYR A 362 11.03 -10.97 -15.67
CA TYR A 362 11.08 -9.80 -14.81
C TYR A 362 11.49 -10.24 -13.40
N TRP A 363 12.49 -9.57 -12.84
CA TRP A 363 13.09 -9.91 -11.55
C TRP A 363 13.06 -8.69 -10.64
N LEU A 364 12.79 -8.91 -9.36
CA LEU A 364 12.84 -7.89 -8.32
C LEU A 364 13.91 -8.28 -7.31
N ILE A 365 15.15 -7.82 -7.53
CA ILE A 365 16.32 -8.28 -6.77
C ILE A 365 16.56 -7.39 -5.55
N ASP A 366 16.70 -6.08 -5.76
CA ASP A 366 17.01 -5.10 -4.70
C ASP A 366 15.77 -4.31 -4.22
N HIS A 367 14.61 -4.58 -4.84
CA HIS A 367 13.36 -3.85 -4.65
C HIS A 367 13.41 -2.34 -4.96
N THR A 368 14.46 -1.88 -5.63
CA THR A 368 14.60 -0.49 -6.07
C THR A 368 14.41 -0.37 -7.58
N ARG A 369 14.64 -1.45 -8.34
CA ARG A 369 14.42 -1.49 -9.77
C ARG A 369 13.92 -2.87 -10.22
N ILE A 370 13.29 -2.90 -11.39
CA ILE A 370 12.85 -4.14 -12.03
C ILE A 370 13.92 -4.53 -13.03
N HIS A 371 14.57 -5.66 -12.84
CA HIS A 371 15.53 -6.20 -13.82
C HIS A 371 14.79 -7.06 -14.84
N ILE A 372 15.12 -6.89 -16.10
CA ILE A 372 14.49 -7.58 -17.23
C ILE A 372 15.57 -8.38 -17.94
N GLN A 373 15.37 -9.70 -17.98
CA GLN A 373 16.18 -10.61 -18.77
C GLN A 373 15.47 -10.85 -20.10
N VAL A 374 16.13 -10.48 -21.19
CA VAL A 374 15.67 -10.70 -22.57
C VAL A 374 16.33 -11.96 -23.11
N ASP A 375 15.67 -12.58 -24.09
CA ASP A 375 16.26 -13.68 -24.86
C ASP A 375 17.65 -13.31 -25.41
N GLY A 376 18.56 -14.28 -25.39
CA GLY A 376 19.97 -14.06 -25.71
C GLY A 376 20.83 -13.56 -24.56
N GLY A 377 20.32 -13.59 -23.32
CA GLY A 377 21.10 -13.31 -22.11
C GLY A 377 21.38 -11.82 -21.88
N LYS A 378 20.71 -10.94 -22.63
CA LYS A 378 20.80 -9.49 -22.42
C LYS A 378 19.97 -9.08 -21.22
N TRP A 379 20.50 -8.12 -20.48
CA TRP A 379 19.83 -7.57 -19.31
C TRP A 379 19.56 -6.09 -19.50
N GLY A 380 18.44 -5.65 -18.96
CA GLY A 380 18.16 -4.25 -18.72
C GLY A 380 17.33 -4.08 -17.46
N TYR A 381 16.91 -2.86 -17.20
CA TYR A 381 16.14 -2.56 -16.01
C TYR A 381 15.18 -1.39 -16.22
N LEU A 382 14.18 -1.29 -15.34
CA LEU A 382 13.30 -0.13 -15.18
C LEU A 382 13.52 0.43 -13.80
N ASP A 383 13.83 1.72 -13.70
CA ASP A 383 14.22 2.34 -12.44
C ASP A 383 13.40 3.59 -12.08
N THR A 384 12.51 4.01 -12.97
CA THR A 384 11.60 5.13 -12.72
C THR A 384 10.16 4.66 -12.50
N ILE A 385 9.41 5.41 -11.68
CA ILE A 385 7.99 5.11 -11.45
C ILE A 385 7.15 5.18 -12.74
N PRO A 386 7.32 6.17 -13.63
CA PRO A 386 6.58 6.23 -14.88
C PRO A 386 6.79 4.99 -15.76
N GLU A 387 8.01 4.46 -15.86
CA GLU A 387 8.28 3.22 -16.61
C GLU A 387 7.57 2.00 -16.01
N VAL A 388 7.53 1.90 -14.69
CA VAL A 388 6.81 0.80 -14.01
C VAL A 388 5.30 0.90 -14.24
N VAL A 389 4.74 2.12 -14.21
CA VAL A 389 3.32 2.36 -14.53
C VAL A 389 3.03 2.03 -16.00
N GLN A 390 3.92 2.44 -16.91
CA GLN A 390 3.82 2.14 -18.32
C GLN A 390 3.86 0.62 -18.56
N LEU A 391 4.75 -0.12 -17.87
CA LEU A 391 4.75 -1.58 -17.92
C LEU A 391 3.41 -2.16 -17.46
N LEU A 392 2.86 -1.70 -16.33
CA LEU A 392 1.57 -2.19 -15.82
C LEU A 392 0.41 -1.97 -16.80
N ASN A 393 0.43 -0.86 -17.54
CA ASN A 393 -0.58 -0.55 -18.54
C ASN A 393 -0.37 -1.31 -19.86
N HIS A 394 0.87 -1.68 -20.16
CA HIS A 394 1.20 -2.48 -21.34
C HIS A 394 0.74 -3.95 -21.22
N LEU A 395 0.68 -4.51 -20.00
CA LEU A 395 0.36 -5.93 -19.77
C LEU A 395 -1.12 -6.27 -20.03
N ASN A 396 -1.35 -7.22 -20.94
CA ASN A 396 -2.66 -7.73 -21.31
C ASN A 396 -3.18 -8.76 -20.30
N ILE A 397 -4.20 -8.37 -19.53
CA ILE A 397 -4.84 -9.24 -18.52
C ILE A 397 -5.53 -10.48 -19.10
N LYS A 398 -5.76 -10.53 -20.42
CA LYS A 398 -6.37 -11.71 -21.06
C LYS A 398 -5.37 -12.86 -21.17
N GLY A 399 -4.08 -12.55 -21.21
CA GLY A 399 -3.01 -13.52 -21.33
C GLY A 399 -2.60 -14.08 -19.96
N HIS A 400 -2.31 -15.37 -19.88
CA HIS A 400 -2.01 -16.02 -18.61
C HIS A 400 -0.71 -15.50 -17.97
N ARG A 401 0.38 -15.36 -18.73
CA ARG A 401 1.67 -14.92 -18.18
C ARG A 401 1.64 -13.45 -17.82
N GLU A 402 1.06 -12.62 -18.69
CA GLU A 402 0.96 -11.18 -18.43
C GLU A 402 -0.01 -10.86 -17.29
N CYS A 403 -1.11 -11.60 -17.15
CA CYS A 403 -2.00 -11.50 -15.99
C CYS A 403 -1.26 -11.86 -14.68
N HIS A 404 -0.43 -12.91 -14.70
CA HIS A 404 0.38 -13.29 -13.55
C HIS A 404 1.40 -12.21 -13.20
N LEU A 405 2.16 -11.73 -14.20
CA LEU A 405 3.16 -10.66 -14.04
C LEU A 405 2.51 -9.39 -13.50
N ARG A 406 1.37 -8.97 -14.06
CA ARG A 406 0.61 -7.79 -13.59
C ARG A 406 0.13 -7.95 -12.16
N SER A 407 -0.36 -9.13 -11.78
CA SER A 407 -0.78 -9.43 -10.42
C SER A 407 0.38 -9.35 -9.44
N SER A 408 1.52 -9.95 -9.79
CA SER A 408 2.77 -9.88 -9.01
C SER A 408 3.28 -8.45 -8.88
N LEU A 409 3.28 -7.67 -9.95
CA LEU A 409 3.68 -6.26 -9.94
C LEU A 409 2.75 -5.41 -9.07
N ASN A 410 1.44 -5.55 -9.22
CA ASN A 410 0.47 -4.83 -8.39
C ASN A 410 0.65 -5.14 -6.90
N ALA A 411 0.97 -6.39 -6.55
CA ALA A 411 1.23 -6.80 -5.17
C ALA A 411 2.44 -6.09 -4.55
N CYS A 412 3.46 -5.74 -5.35
CA CYS A 412 4.65 -5.03 -4.86
C CYS A 412 4.72 -3.53 -5.24
N PHE A 413 3.78 -3.01 -6.04
CA PHE A 413 3.87 -1.69 -6.68
C PHE A 413 4.07 -0.54 -5.69
N ASN A 414 3.26 -0.45 -4.63
CA ASN A 414 3.36 0.62 -3.65
C ASN A 414 4.70 0.62 -2.91
N ARG A 415 5.25 -0.57 -2.63
CA ARG A 415 6.55 -0.73 -1.98
C ARG A 415 7.68 -0.36 -2.93
N LEU A 416 7.63 -0.84 -4.17
CA LEU A 416 8.59 -0.50 -5.20
C LEU A 416 8.64 1.01 -5.43
N CYS A 417 7.49 1.68 -5.58
CA CYS A 417 7.43 3.13 -5.73
C CYS A 417 8.04 3.88 -4.53
N SER A 418 7.75 3.42 -3.31
CA SER A 418 8.34 4.00 -2.09
C SER A 418 9.86 3.83 -2.05
N ASN A 419 10.37 2.66 -2.43
CA ASN A 419 11.80 2.38 -2.48
C ASN A 419 12.51 3.18 -3.59
N ILE A 420 11.93 3.29 -4.78
CA ILE A 420 12.44 4.14 -5.87
C ILE A 420 12.56 5.58 -5.40
N LYS A 421 11.49 6.13 -4.78
CA LYS A 421 11.52 7.51 -4.23
C LYS A 421 12.61 7.67 -3.18
N LYS A 422 12.72 6.72 -2.26
CA LYS A 422 13.73 6.74 -1.21
C LYS A 422 15.14 6.72 -1.80
N ARG A 423 15.41 5.83 -2.76
CA ARG A 423 16.70 5.75 -3.46
C ARG A 423 17.07 7.07 -4.15
N ILE A 424 16.14 7.65 -4.91
CA ILE A 424 16.36 8.93 -5.61
C ILE A 424 16.67 10.05 -4.59
N GLU A 425 15.95 10.08 -3.47
CA GLU A 425 16.16 11.07 -2.42
C GLU A 425 17.49 10.87 -1.68
N ASP A 426 17.87 9.63 -1.39
CA ASP A 426 19.15 9.31 -0.75
C ASP A 426 20.33 9.66 -1.68
N ALA A 427 20.21 9.40 -2.98
CA ALA A 427 21.19 9.83 -3.98
C ALA A 427 21.35 11.36 -4.03
N ARG A 428 20.25 12.12 -3.92
CA ARG A 428 20.29 13.60 -3.84
C ARG A 428 20.99 14.08 -2.57
N ARG A 429 20.67 13.49 -1.41
CA ARG A 429 21.31 13.85 -0.12
C ARG A 429 22.81 13.59 -0.13
N GLU A 430 23.23 12.49 -0.74
CA GLU A 430 24.65 12.17 -0.86
C GLU A 430 25.37 13.19 -1.75
N GLU A 431 24.77 13.57 -2.87
CA GLU A 431 25.32 14.62 -3.74
C GLU A 431 25.42 15.97 -3.00
N ASP A 432 24.37 16.36 -2.25
CA ASP A 432 24.37 17.57 -1.44
C ASP A 432 25.42 17.53 -0.33
N SER A 433 25.63 16.36 0.29
CA SER A 433 26.67 16.14 1.30
C SER A 433 28.07 16.30 0.69
N ARG A 434 28.30 15.76 -0.52
CA ARG A 434 29.54 15.93 -1.28
C ARG A 434 29.75 17.39 -1.72
N ARG A 435 28.68 18.11 -2.07
CA ARG A 435 28.76 19.56 -2.39
C ARG A 435 29.07 20.40 -1.15
N SER A 436 28.44 20.08 -0.02
CA SER A 436 28.67 20.77 1.26
C SER A 436 30.08 20.56 1.80
N SER A 437 30.63 19.34 1.71
CA SER A 437 32.02 19.06 2.10
C SER A 437 33.02 19.83 1.22
N ARG A 438 32.80 19.90 -0.10
CA ARG A 438 33.60 20.73 -1.02
C ARG A 438 33.55 22.22 -0.67
N LEU A 439 32.40 22.73 -0.23
CA LEU A 439 32.27 24.12 0.23
C LEU A 439 32.99 24.36 1.56
N GLN A 440 32.94 23.41 2.50
CA GLN A 440 33.67 23.53 3.77
C GLN A 440 35.19 23.49 3.58
N VAL A 441 35.70 22.65 2.68
CA VAL A 441 37.14 22.61 2.35
C VAL A 441 37.61 23.95 1.79
N LYS A 442 36.84 24.55 0.86
CA LYS A 442 37.16 25.91 0.33
C LYS A 442 37.10 27.00 1.39
N SER A 443 36.19 26.90 2.36
CA SER A 443 36.10 27.87 3.47
C SER A 443 37.22 27.73 4.51
N LYS A 444 37.90 26.57 4.57
CA LYS A 444 39.07 26.34 5.41
C LYS A 444 40.37 26.82 4.75
N GLU A 445 40.45 26.77 3.42
CA GLU A 445 41.61 27.29 2.66
C GLU A 445 41.63 28.82 2.60
N PHE A 446 40.48 29.48 2.52
CA PHE A 446 40.39 30.92 2.75
C PHE A 446 40.25 31.20 4.23
N GLY A 447 41.41 31.24 4.89
CA GLY A 447 41.59 31.49 6.31
C GLY A 447 40.53 32.41 6.90
N PHE A 448 39.84 31.86 7.90
CA PHE A 448 39.15 32.61 8.94
C PHE A 448 40.18 33.59 9.51
N MET A 449 40.26 34.79 8.91
CA MET A 449 40.92 35.92 9.54
C MET A 449 40.16 36.12 10.84
N HIS A 450 40.75 35.62 11.93
CA HIS A 450 40.46 36.07 13.27
C HIS A 450 40.53 37.59 13.25
N PHE A 451 39.37 38.24 13.14
CA PHE A 451 39.21 39.65 13.45
C PHE A 451 39.39 39.78 14.96
N THR A 452 40.63 39.68 15.42
CA THR A 452 41.00 40.19 16.74
C THR A 452 40.95 41.71 16.62
N ASN A 453 39.86 42.27 17.15
CA ASN A 453 39.68 43.71 17.30
C ASN A 453 40.68 44.23 18.35
N SER A 454 41.96 44.29 17.97
CA SER A 454 43.03 44.97 18.71
C SER A 454 42.91 46.47 18.44
N LYS A 455 41.98 47.13 19.15
CA LYS A 455 42.08 48.58 19.38
C LYS A 455 43.26 48.84 20.31
N ARG A 456 44.45 49.06 19.74
CA ARG A 456 45.55 49.75 20.41
C ARG A 456 45.62 51.19 19.92
N GLY A 457 45.42 52.10 20.87
CA GLY A 457 46.24 53.29 21.02
C GLY A 457 45.91 54.49 20.13
N LYS A 458 45.33 55.50 20.76
CA LYS A 458 45.78 56.91 20.71
C LYS A 458 45.04 57.61 21.83
N ASP A 459 45.77 58.02 22.86
CA ASP A 459 45.76 59.41 23.29
C ASP A 459 46.95 59.69 24.19
N ALA A 460 47.70 60.69 23.73
CA ALA A 460 48.90 61.21 24.33
C ALA A 460 48.53 62.39 25.24
N MET A 461 49.23 62.46 26.38
CA MET A 461 49.94 63.65 26.85
C MET A 461 49.13 64.92 27.18
N TYR A 462 49.07 65.29 28.47
CA TYR A 462 49.61 66.54 29.05
C TYR A 462 49.38 66.62 30.57
N PRO A 463 50.38 67.04 31.36
CA PRO A 463 50.15 67.68 32.65
C PRO A 463 50.75 69.10 32.66
N TRP A 464 49.89 70.11 32.76
CA TRP A 464 50.23 71.47 33.21
C TRP A 464 49.14 71.92 34.19
N GLU A 465 49.56 72.46 35.34
CA GLU A 465 48.79 73.24 36.34
C GLU A 465 47.72 72.43 37.14
N SER A 466 47.65 72.44 38.48
CA SER A 466 48.15 73.33 39.54
C SER A 466 48.50 72.55 40.81
#